data_AF-A0A0M4SRP8-F1
#
_entry.id   AF-A0A0M4SRP8-F1
#
_cell.length_a   1.000
_cell.length_b   1.000
_cell.length_c   1.000
_cell.angle_alpha   90.00
_cell.angle_beta   90.00
_cell.angle_gamma   90.00
#
_symmetry.space_group_name_H-M   'P 1'
#
loop_
_entity.id
_entity.type
_entity.pdbx_description
1 polymer ?
#
loop_
_entity_poly.entity_id
_entity_poly.type
_entity_poly.pdbx_seq_one_letter_code
_entity_poly.pdbx_strand_id
1 'polypeptide(L)'
;MSQDTPDELESDKEIERLIDEVMSSSINNDSKLTDEQYRRKMQRRKEIQDRRIAQAVPEKGLIIVHTGNGKGKTTAALGMVMRSLGHGYKVAIVQFIKGAWEPSEKRVFSDWEDQIEFHAMGEGFTWETQDRDRDLEKAQAAWEKSLEYIRNPDFHLVLLDEINIALKMAYLQIEEVLAGLAEKPPHKHVILTGRGAPAALIERADLVTEMTLIKHPFRDQGVKAQPGIEF
;
A
#
# COMPACT_ATOMS: atom_id res chain seq x y z
N MET A 1 -14.80 9.20 15.95
CA MET A 1 -13.99 10.27 15.36
C MET A 1 -13.46 11.09 16.52
N SER A 2 -12.18 10.94 16.86
CA SER A 2 -11.51 11.89 17.74
C SER A 2 -11.51 13.22 16.97
N GLN A 3 -12.17 14.24 17.50
CA GLN A 3 -12.00 15.58 16.98
C GLN A 3 -10.65 16.04 17.53
N ASP A 4 -9.60 15.95 16.71
CA ASP A 4 -8.29 16.46 17.09
C ASP A 4 -8.43 17.93 17.46
N THR A 5 -7.98 18.26 18.66
CA THR A 5 -8.12 19.60 19.20
C THR A 5 -7.23 20.57 18.43
N PRO A 6 -7.59 21.86 18.31
CA PRO A 6 -6.78 22.86 17.61
C PRO A 6 -5.32 22.90 18.09
N ASP A 7 -5.07 22.63 19.37
CA ASP A 7 -3.74 22.56 19.98
C ASP A 7 -2.88 21.38 19.47
N GLU A 8 -3.49 20.22 19.17
CA GLU A 8 -2.78 19.04 18.65
C GLU A 8 -2.31 19.27 17.21
N LEU A 9 -3.17 19.86 16.38
CA LEU A 9 -2.88 20.22 14.98
C LEU A 9 -1.82 21.32 14.86
N GLU A 10 -1.73 22.25 15.82
CA GLU A 10 -0.65 23.23 15.88
C GLU A 10 0.68 22.59 16.30
N SER A 11 0.65 21.63 17.23
CA SER A 11 1.85 20.92 17.69
C SER A 11 2.53 20.07 16.60
N ASP A 12 1.74 19.39 15.76
CA ASP A 12 2.27 18.56 14.66
C ASP A 12 2.93 19.40 13.57
N LYS A 13 2.32 20.54 13.21
CA LYS A 13 2.88 21.50 12.25
C LYS A 13 4.17 22.14 12.78
N GLU A 14 4.24 22.42 14.07
CA GLU A 14 5.46 22.95 14.70
C GLU A 14 6.59 21.91 14.68
N ILE A 15 6.29 20.66 14.97
CA ILE A 15 7.23 19.54 14.88
C ILE A 15 7.74 19.34 13.45
N GLU A 16 6.84 19.38 12.46
CA GLU A 16 7.19 19.25 11.04
C GLU A 16 8.08 20.42 10.57
N ARG A 17 7.74 21.65 10.96
CA ARG A 17 8.59 22.84 10.72
C ARG A 17 9.96 22.70 11.37
N LEU A 18 10.03 22.22 12.62
CA LEU A 18 11.30 21.99 13.32
C LEU A 18 12.16 20.93 12.62
N ILE A 19 11.56 19.88 12.08
CA ILE A 19 12.28 18.88 11.29
C ILE A 19 12.83 19.52 10.02
N ASP A 20 12.00 20.26 9.28
CA ASP A 20 12.41 20.94 8.05
C ASP A 20 13.50 21.97 8.29
N GLU A 21 13.45 22.76 9.36
CA GLU A 21 14.52 23.68 9.77
C GLU A 21 15.84 22.91 10.04
N VAL A 22 15.76 21.78 10.73
CA VAL A 22 16.94 20.98 11.06
C VAL A 22 17.45 20.19 9.84
N MET A 23 16.60 19.86 8.87
CA MET A 23 16.96 19.16 7.62
C MET A 23 17.50 20.12 6.56
N SER A 24 16.87 21.28 6.36
CA SER A 24 17.26 22.32 5.40
C SER A 24 18.57 23.02 5.78
N SER A 25 18.85 23.15 7.08
CA SER A 25 20.16 23.63 7.58
C SER A 25 21.34 22.72 7.22
N SER A 26 21.11 21.56 6.62
CA SER A 26 22.16 20.69 6.07
C SER A 26 22.47 20.97 4.59
N ILE A 27 21.62 21.71 3.88
CA ILE A 27 21.74 21.96 2.43
C ILE A 27 22.43 23.30 2.15
N ASN A 28 22.30 24.28 3.06
CA ASN A 28 22.91 25.60 2.94
C ASN A 28 23.84 25.88 4.13
N ASN A 29 25.05 25.29 4.17
CA ASN A 29 26.22 25.92 4.78
C ASN A 29 27.50 25.13 4.51
N ASP A 30 28.41 25.76 3.76
CA ASP A 30 29.80 25.32 3.52
C ASP A 30 30.71 25.46 4.76
N SER A 31 30.15 25.36 5.98
CA SER A 31 30.94 25.27 7.21
C SER A 31 30.68 23.94 7.90
N LYS A 32 31.71 23.11 8.03
CA LYS A 32 31.65 21.87 8.81
C LYS A 32 31.31 22.25 10.26
N LEU A 33 30.11 21.88 10.70
CA LEU A 33 29.71 21.94 12.11
C LEU A 33 30.81 21.35 12.98
N THR A 34 31.10 21.97 14.12
CA THR A 34 31.96 21.33 15.12
C THR A 34 31.27 20.07 15.67
N ASP A 35 32.05 19.10 16.16
CA ASP A 35 31.50 17.86 16.75
C ASP A 35 30.52 18.14 17.90
N GLU A 36 30.69 19.26 18.61
CA GLU A 36 29.77 19.69 19.64
C GLU A 36 28.46 20.25 19.08
N GLN A 37 28.53 21.09 18.03
CA GLN A 37 27.34 21.60 17.35
C GLN A 37 26.55 20.47 16.67
N TYR A 38 27.25 19.51 16.05
CA TYR A 38 26.63 18.33 15.47
C TYR A 38 25.93 17.47 16.53
N ARG A 39 26.59 17.18 17.66
CA ARG A 39 25.98 16.44 18.78
C ARG A 39 24.74 17.12 19.32
N ARG A 40 24.78 18.44 19.55
CA ARG A 40 23.61 19.22 19.99
C ARG A 40 22.47 19.17 18.96
N LYS A 41 22.78 19.26 17.66
CA LYS A 41 21.80 19.12 16.56
C LYS A 41 21.14 17.73 16.58
N MET A 42 21.90 16.66 16.73
CA MET A 42 21.36 15.29 16.78
C MET A 42 20.57 15.01 18.04
N GLN A 43 21.00 15.54 19.19
CA GLN A 43 20.26 15.44 20.45
C GLN A 43 18.89 16.11 20.34
N ARG A 44 18.83 17.33 19.77
CA ARG A 44 17.56 18.02 19.50
C ARG A 44 16.65 17.22 18.56
N ARG A 45 17.20 16.59 17.52
CA ARG A 45 16.43 15.69 16.64
C ARG A 45 15.84 14.51 17.41
N LYS A 46 16.65 13.88 18.27
CA LYS A 46 16.22 12.76 19.10
C LYS A 46 15.06 13.17 20.01
N GLU A 47 15.18 14.30 20.71
CA GLU A 47 14.13 14.79 21.61
C GLU A 47 12.81 15.08 20.90
N ILE A 48 12.87 15.67 19.70
CA ILE A 48 11.68 15.89 18.87
C ILE A 48 11.07 14.55 18.46
N GLN A 49 11.90 13.59 18.01
CA GLN A 49 11.43 12.26 17.61
C GLN A 49 10.80 11.49 18.79
N ASP A 50 11.42 11.54 19.97
CA ASP A 50 10.93 10.87 21.18
C ASP A 50 9.56 11.43 21.61
N ARG A 51 9.36 12.75 21.52
CA ARG A 51 8.05 13.37 21.80
C ARG A 51 6.98 12.89 20.83
N ARG A 52 7.28 12.80 19.52
CA ARG A 52 6.33 12.27 18.53
C ARG A 52 5.94 10.83 18.83
N ILE A 53 6.90 10.00 19.20
CA ILE A 53 6.65 8.60 19.56
C ILE A 53 5.75 8.52 20.81
N ALA A 54 5.99 9.38 21.80
CA ALA A 54 5.18 9.43 23.02
C ALA A 54 3.73 9.90 22.77
N GLN A 55 3.51 10.71 21.74
CA GLN A 55 2.18 11.18 21.33
C GLN A 55 1.49 10.25 20.31
N ALA A 56 2.19 9.22 19.81
CA ALA A 56 1.65 8.32 18.80
C ALA A 56 0.51 7.46 19.37
N VAL A 57 -0.54 7.27 18.55
CA VAL A 57 -1.65 6.38 18.89
C VAL A 57 -1.19 4.91 18.91
N PRO A 58 -1.89 4.04 19.67
CA PRO A 58 -1.59 2.61 19.71
C PRO A 58 -1.61 1.97 18.32
N GLU A 59 -0.87 0.87 18.20
CA GLU A 59 -0.79 0.08 16.97
C GLU A 59 -2.19 -0.36 16.50
N LYS A 60 -2.46 -0.12 15.21
CA LYS A 60 -3.67 -0.58 14.53
C LYS A 60 -3.34 -1.13 13.15
N GLY A 61 -4.20 -1.99 12.67
CA GLY A 61 -4.24 -2.46 11.30
C GLY A 61 -4.66 -1.35 10.34
N LEU A 62 -3.96 -1.25 9.22
CA LEU A 62 -4.04 -0.13 8.28
C LEU A 62 -4.70 -0.54 6.97
N ILE A 63 -5.45 0.38 6.38
CA ILE A 63 -5.88 0.32 4.98
C ILE A 63 -4.90 1.14 4.15
N ILE A 64 -4.28 0.50 3.17
CA ILE A 64 -3.18 1.06 2.39
C ILE A 64 -3.55 1.04 0.93
N VAL A 65 -3.39 2.15 0.23
CA VAL A 65 -3.71 2.27 -1.20
C VAL A 65 -2.45 2.64 -1.97
N HIS A 66 -2.09 1.81 -2.96
CA HIS A 66 -1.06 2.11 -3.94
C HIS A 66 -1.71 2.33 -5.31
N THR A 67 -1.78 3.60 -5.73
CA THR A 67 -2.45 4.04 -6.95
C THR A 67 -1.49 4.79 -7.88
N GLY A 68 -2.01 5.44 -8.91
CA GLY A 68 -1.23 6.24 -9.85
C GLY A 68 -0.77 5.49 -11.09
N ASN A 69 -0.29 6.26 -12.07
CA ASN A 69 0.02 5.75 -13.41
C ASN A 69 1.42 5.14 -13.57
N GLY A 70 2.29 5.31 -12.59
CA GLY A 70 3.65 4.81 -12.57
C GLY A 70 3.74 3.32 -12.26
N LYS A 71 4.89 2.73 -12.61
CA LYS A 71 5.29 1.39 -12.18
C LYS A 71 5.60 1.41 -10.69
N GLY A 72 5.23 0.33 -9.99
CA GLY A 72 5.69 0.07 -8.63
C GLY A 72 4.60 -0.38 -7.65
N LYS A 73 3.31 -0.25 -8.00
CA LYS A 73 2.19 -0.42 -7.05
C LYS A 73 2.17 -1.81 -6.44
N THR A 74 2.11 -2.82 -7.31
CA THR A 74 2.16 -4.23 -6.91
C THR A 74 3.50 -4.58 -6.26
N THR A 75 4.64 -4.14 -6.80
CA THR A 75 5.95 -4.46 -6.21
C THR A 75 6.15 -3.87 -4.81
N ALA A 76 5.63 -2.67 -4.55
CA ALA A 76 5.63 -2.07 -3.21
C ALA A 76 4.75 -2.86 -2.24
N ALA A 77 3.56 -3.26 -2.69
CA ALA A 77 2.67 -4.12 -1.91
C ALA A 77 3.31 -5.48 -1.60
N LEU A 78 3.96 -6.11 -2.58
CA LEU A 78 4.68 -7.36 -2.40
C LEU A 78 5.88 -7.20 -1.45
N GLY A 79 6.55 -6.05 -1.43
CA GLY A 79 7.55 -5.74 -0.41
C GLY A 79 7.00 -5.75 1.02
N MET A 80 5.76 -5.29 1.21
CA MET A 80 5.06 -5.34 2.50
C MET A 80 4.61 -6.76 2.86
N VAL A 81 4.18 -7.54 1.87
CA VAL A 81 3.90 -8.99 2.02
C VAL A 81 5.15 -9.70 2.51
N MET A 82 6.28 -9.53 1.82
CA MET A 82 7.56 -10.15 2.19
C MET A 82 8.00 -9.78 3.61
N ARG A 83 7.79 -8.51 4.02
CA ARG A 83 8.06 -8.08 5.39
C ARG A 83 7.18 -8.82 6.40
N SER A 84 5.88 -8.97 6.10
CA SER A 84 4.94 -9.67 7.00
C SER A 84 5.27 -11.15 7.13
N LEU A 85 5.58 -11.82 6.00
CA LEU A 85 6.05 -13.20 5.98
C LEU A 85 7.36 -13.38 6.75
N GLY A 86 8.30 -12.43 6.63
CA GLY A 86 9.55 -12.44 7.39
C GLY A 86 9.37 -12.34 8.91
N HIS A 87 8.23 -11.81 9.37
CA HIS A 87 7.83 -11.81 10.78
C HIS A 87 7.03 -13.06 11.21
N GLY A 88 6.82 -14.02 10.31
CA GLY A 88 6.08 -15.25 10.59
C GLY A 88 4.56 -15.10 10.52
N TYR A 89 4.06 -13.99 9.96
CA TYR A 89 2.62 -13.75 9.87
C TYR A 89 2.00 -14.39 8.62
N LYS A 90 0.75 -14.83 8.76
CA LYS A 90 -0.03 -15.29 7.60
C LYS A 90 -0.52 -14.13 6.75
N VAL A 91 -0.46 -14.32 5.43
CA VAL A 91 -0.85 -13.33 4.43
C VAL A 91 -1.74 -13.95 3.35
N ALA A 92 -2.67 -13.17 2.82
CA ALA A 92 -3.47 -13.56 1.68
C ALA A 92 -3.28 -12.58 0.53
N ILE A 93 -3.13 -13.08 -0.70
CA ILE A 93 -3.06 -12.30 -1.92
C ILE A 93 -4.22 -12.71 -2.81
N VAL A 94 -5.06 -11.75 -3.18
CA VAL A 94 -6.12 -11.92 -4.17
C VAL A 94 -5.86 -10.96 -5.32
N GLN A 95 -5.63 -11.49 -6.52
CA GLN A 95 -5.41 -10.70 -7.72
C GLN A 95 -6.71 -10.59 -8.53
N PHE A 96 -7.14 -9.36 -8.74
CA PHE A 96 -8.24 -9.00 -9.64
C PHE A 96 -7.70 -8.82 -11.07
N ILE A 97 -8.55 -9.04 -12.07
CA ILE A 97 -8.27 -8.88 -13.52
C ILE A 97 -7.23 -9.86 -14.08
N LYS A 98 -6.06 -10.01 -13.45
CA LYS A 98 -5.01 -10.94 -13.88
C LYS A 98 -5.51 -12.38 -13.87
N GLY A 99 -5.42 -13.06 -15.02
CA GLY A 99 -5.72 -14.47 -15.17
C GLY A 99 -4.56 -15.28 -15.70
N ALA A 100 -4.48 -16.54 -15.26
CA ALA A 100 -3.53 -17.59 -15.63
C ALA A 100 -2.02 -17.24 -15.65
N TRP A 101 -1.66 -16.00 -15.34
CA TRP A 101 -0.30 -15.56 -15.22
C TRP A 101 0.15 -15.87 -13.80
N GLU A 102 0.98 -16.89 -13.67
CA GLU A 102 1.72 -17.12 -12.43
C GLU A 102 2.85 -16.09 -12.38
N PRO A 103 2.77 -15.09 -11.50
CA PRO A 103 3.87 -14.14 -11.33
C PRO A 103 5.10 -14.92 -10.87
N SER A 104 6.29 -14.53 -11.33
CA SER A 104 7.54 -15.17 -10.89
C SER A 104 7.70 -15.14 -9.36
N GLU A 105 7.06 -14.17 -8.70
CA GLU A 105 6.98 -14.05 -7.25
C GLU A 105 6.29 -15.25 -6.58
N LYS A 106 5.35 -15.94 -7.24
CA LYS A 106 4.71 -17.16 -6.71
C LYS A 106 5.74 -18.26 -6.43
N ARG A 107 6.80 -18.35 -7.23
CA ARG A 107 7.88 -19.32 -6.99
C ARG A 107 8.62 -19.02 -5.69
N VAL A 108 8.81 -17.76 -5.34
CA VAL A 108 9.44 -17.38 -4.07
C VAL A 108 8.51 -17.70 -2.89
N PHE A 109 7.20 -17.62 -3.10
CA PHE A 109 6.21 -17.94 -2.07
C PHE A 109 6.13 -19.42 -1.69
N SER A 110 6.73 -20.34 -2.44
CA SER A 110 6.80 -21.76 -2.02
C SER A 110 7.56 -21.95 -0.71
N ASP A 111 8.47 -21.04 -0.37
CA ASP A 111 9.22 -21.09 0.89
C ASP A 111 8.34 -20.74 2.11
N TRP A 112 7.11 -20.26 1.87
CA TRP A 112 6.13 -19.85 2.89
C TRP A 112 4.77 -20.53 2.69
N GLU A 113 4.72 -21.74 2.14
CA GLU A 113 3.46 -22.42 1.79
C GLU A 113 2.43 -22.51 2.93
N ASP A 114 2.88 -22.61 4.19
CA ASP A 114 2.00 -22.64 5.38
C ASP A 114 1.50 -21.25 5.84
N GLN A 115 2.06 -20.17 5.28
CA GLN A 115 1.79 -18.79 5.68
C GLN A 115 1.07 -17.98 4.58
N ILE A 116 1.14 -18.39 3.32
CA ILE A 116 0.61 -17.62 2.20
C ILE A 116 -0.54 -18.33 1.48
N GLU A 117 -1.63 -17.60 1.33
CA GLU A 117 -2.74 -17.95 0.45
C GLU A 117 -2.69 -17.07 -0.81
N PHE A 118 -2.61 -17.67 -1.99
CA PHE A 118 -2.50 -16.93 -3.25
C PHE A 118 -3.62 -17.31 -4.23
N HIS A 119 -4.42 -16.32 -4.62
CA HIS A 119 -5.59 -16.47 -5.48
C HIS A 119 -5.48 -15.54 -6.69
N ALA A 120 -5.19 -16.10 -7.87
CA ALA A 120 -5.30 -15.39 -9.15
C ALA A 120 -6.70 -15.62 -9.73
N MET A 121 -7.61 -14.65 -9.56
CA MET A 121 -9.04 -14.84 -9.78
C MET A 121 -9.56 -14.18 -11.06
N GLY A 122 -8.73 -13.43 -11.78
CA GLY A 122 -9.07 -12.87 -13.09
C GLY A 122 -8.87 -13.85 -14.25
N GLU A 123 -9.15 -13.39 -15.46
CA GLU A 123 -8.97 -14.17 -16.70
C GLU A 123 -8.04 -13.51 -17.72
N GLY A 124 -7.39 -12.41 -17.33
CA GLY A 124 -6.58 -11.59 -18.22
C GLY A 124 -7.24 -10.24 -18.45
N PHE A 125 -6.67 -9.44 -19.33
CA PHE A 125 -7.21 -8.12 -19.58
C PHE A 125 -8.53 -8.17 -20.37
N THR A 126 -9.42 -7.21 -20.10
CA THR A 126 -10.79 -7.15 -20.64
C THR A 126 -10.89 -7.09 -22.17
N TRP A 127 -9.83 -6.66 -22.85
CA TRP A 127 -9.75 -6.67 -24.32
C TRP A 127 -9.53 -8.07 -24.92
N GLU A 128 -9.17 -9.06 -24.09
CA GLU A 128 -9.02 -10.46 -24.48
C GLU A 128 -10.30 -11.26 -24.25
N THR A 129 -11.03 -11.00 -23.14
CA THR A 129 -12.28 -11.71 -22.79
C THR A 129 -13.49 -11.22 -23.59
N GLN A 130 -13.60 -9.90 -23.82
CA GLN A 130 -14.73 -9.24 -24.49
C GLN A 130 -16.13 -9.60 -23.93
N ASP A 131 -16.18 -10.05 -22.67
CA ASP A 131 -17.39 -10.51 -21.98
C ASP A 131 -17.53 -9.79 -20.64
N ARG A 132 -18.43 -8.80 -20.61
CA ARG A 132 -18.64 -7.94 -19.44
C ARG A 132 -19.31 -8.69 -18.28
N ASP A 133 -20.25 -9.58 -18.58
CA ASP A 133 -21.00 -10.29 -17.54
C ASP A 133 -20.06 -11.27 -16.82
N ARG A 134 -19.16 -11.91 -17.57
CA ARG A 134 -18.11 -12.75 -17.00
C ARG A 134 -17.08 -11.97 -16.19
N ASP A 135 -16.67 -10.78 -16.65
CA ASP A 135 -15.76 -9.91 -15.89
C ASP A 135 -16.40 -9.47 -14.55
N LEU A 136 -17.71 -9.19 -14.55
CA LEU A 136 -18.50 -8.88 -13.34
C LEU A 136 -18.52 -10.06 -12.37
N GLU A 137 -18.87 -11.26 -12.85
CA GLU A 137 -18.89 -12.47 -12.03
C GLU A 137 -17.53 -12.77 -11.39
N LYS A 138 -16.44 -12.61 -12.14
CA LYS A 138 -15.08 -12.85 -11.64
C LYS A 138 -14.65 -11.81 -10.60
N ALA A 139 -14.94 -10.54 -10.83
CA ALA A 139 -14.66 -9.49 -9.87
C ALA A 139 -15.43 -9.73 -8.57
N GLN A 140 -16.70 -10.13 -8.66
CA GLN A 140 -17.53 -10.47 -7.51
C GLN A 140 -16.98 -11.70 -6.75
N ALA A 141 -16.63 -12.78 -7.46
CA ALA A 141 -16.05 -13.97 -6.84
C ALA A 141 -14.70 -13.68 -6.15
N ALA A 142 -13.86 -12.84 -6.77
CA ALA A 142 -12.61 -12.39 -6.17
C ALA A 142 -12.87 -11.54 -4.91
N TRP A 143 -13.91 -10.72 -4.91
CA TRP A 143 -14.32 -9.93 -3.76
C TRP A 143 -14.85 -10.80 -2.61
N GLU A 144 -15.70 -11.77 -2.89
CA GLU A 144 -16.18 -12.74 -1.90
C GLU A 144 -15.02 -13.51 -1.27
N LYS A 145 -14.06 -13.96 -2.09
CA LYS A 145 -12.84 -14.59 -1.61
C LYS A 145 -12.00 -13.66 -0.74
N SER A 146 -11.92 -12.39 -1.10
CA SER A 146 -11.23 -11.37 -0.30
C SER A 146 -11.87 -11.21 1.07
N LEU A 147 -13.21 -11.24 1.17
CA LEU A 147 -13.93 -11.12 2.43
C LEU A 147 -13.63 -12.27 3.39
N GLU A 148 -13.45 -13.51 2.90
CA GLU A 148 -13.01 -14.65 3.72
C GLU A 148 -11.72 -14.29 4.50
N TYR A 149 -10.74 -13.72 3.80
CA TYR A 149 -9.46 -13.35 4.39
C TYR A 149 -9.51 -12.04 5.19
N ILE A 150 -10.32 -11.06 4.78
CA ILE A 150 -10.49 -9.80 5.52
C ILE A 150 -11.12 -10.06 6.90
N ARG A 151 -12.06 -11.01 7.00
CA ARG A 151 -12.76 -11.33 8.25
C ARG A 151 -11.99 -12.30 9.14
N ASN A 152 -11.14 -13.14 8.57
CA ASN A 152 -10.40 -14.17 9.32
C ASN A 152 -9.27 -13.56 10.18
N PRO A 153 -9.31 -13.67 11.53
CA PRO A 153 -8.29 -13.07 12.39
C PRO A 153 -6.88 -13.69 12.26
N ASP A 154 -6.74 -14.89 11.69
CA ASP A 154 -5.46 -15.59 11.57
C ASP A 154 -4.51 -14.94 10.55
N PHE A 155 -5.06 -14.18 9.60
CA PHE A 155 -4.30 -13.47 8.58
C PHE A 155 -3.97 -12.06 9.06
N HIS A 156 -2.68 -11.71 9.09
CA HIS A 156 -2.26 -10.37 9.50
C HIS A 156 -2.39 -9.35 8.37
N LEU A 157 -2.18 -9.77 7.12
CA LEU A 157 -2.18 -8.90 5.95
C LEU A 157 -2.97 -9.52 4.79
N VAL A 158 -3.78 -8.70 4.13
CA VAL A 158 -4.49 -9.06 2.88
C VAL A 158 -4.10 -8.09 1.78
N LEU A 159 -3.61 -8.59 0.66
CA LEU A 159 -3.32 -7.83 -0.56
C LEU A 159 -4.42 -8.06 -1.59
N LEU A 160 -5.12 -7.00 -1.95
CA LEU A 160 -6.11 -6.91 -3.01
C LEU A 160 -5.45 -6.25 -4.23
N ASP A 161 -4.76 -7.06 -5.03
CA ASP A 161 -3.99 -6.56 -6.17
C ASP A 161 -4.93 -6.24 -7.35
N GLU A 162 -4.79 -5.05 -7.91
CA GLU A 162 -5.57 -4.51 -9.04
C GLU A 162 -7.08 -4.32 -8.79
N ILE A 163 -7.54 -4.37 -7.54
CA ILE A 163 -8.94 -4.08 -7.17
C ILE A 163 -9.40 -2.67 -7.61
N ASN A 164 -8.49 -1.69 -7.63
CA ASN A 164 -8.81 -0.34 -8.10
C ASN A 164 -9.26 -0.34 -9.57
N ILE A 165 -8.75 -1.26 -10.40
CA ILE A 165 -9.18 -1.39 -11.79
C ILE A 165 -10.60 -1.95 -11.85
N ALA A 166 -10.93 -2.98 -11.04
CA ALA A 166 -12.29 -3.51 -10.96
C ALA A 166 -13.30 -2.43 -10.53
N LEU A 167 -12.93 -1.60 -9.55
CA LEU A 167 -13.73 -0.45 -9.13
C LEU A 167 -13.88 0.59 -10.24
N LYS A 168 -12.78 0.95 -10.93
CA LYS A 168 -12.78 1.93 -12.02
C LYS A 168 -13.65 1.48 -13.20
N MET A 169 -13.69 0.18 -13.48
CA MET A 169 -14.52 -0.41 -14.55
C MET A 169 -15.97 -0.65 -14.11
N ALA A 170 -16.33 -0.29 -12.86
CA ALA A 170 -17.64 -0.55 -12.26
C ALA A 170 -18.01 -2.04 -12.23
N TYR A 171 -17.01 -2.91 -12.08
CA TYR A 171 -17.22 -4.35 -11.86
C TYR A 171 -17.51 -4.67 -10.39
N LEU A 172 -17.12 -3.78 -9.50
CA LEU A 172 -17.46 -3.78 -8.08
C LEU A 172 -17.99 -2.40 -7.69
N GLN A 173 -18.91 -2.35 -6.73
CA GLN A 173 -19.37 -1.09 -6.16
C GLN A 173 -18.44 -0.68 -5.02
N ILE A 174 -18.14 0.63 -4.93
CA ILE A 174 -17.23 1.14 -3.91
C ILE A 174 -17.83 0.99 -2.50
N GLU A 175 -19.15 1.12 -2.39
CA GLU A 175 -19.89 0.99 -1.14
C GLU A 175 -19.73 -0.42 -0.54
N GLU A 176 -19.75 -1.46 -1.39
CA GLU A 176 -19.54 -2.85 -0.98
C GLU A 176 -18.11 -3.07 -0.47
N VAL A 177 -17.12 -2.49 -1.16
CA VAL A 177 -15.72 -2.56 -0.75
C VAL A 177 -15.49 -1.86 0.58
N LEU A 178 -16.04 -0.65 0.77
CA LEU A 178 -15.94 0.09 2.02
C LEU A 178 -16.61 -0.63 3.19
N ALA A 179 -17.77 -1.25 2.95
CA ALA A 179 -18.47 -2.06 3.94
C ALA A 179 -17.61 -3.25 4.38
N GLY A 180 -17.07 -4.03 3.42
CA GLY A 180 -16.20 -5.16 3.75
C GLY A 180 -14.91 -4.76 4.46
N LEU A 181 -14.29 -3.65 4.07
CA LEU A 181 -13.10 -3.11 4.75
C LEU A 181 -13.38 -2.70 6.20
N ALA A 182 -14.61 -2.29 6.52
CA ALA A 182 -15.01 -1.94 7.89
C ALA A 182 -15.10 -3.16 8.81
N GLU A 183 -15.21 -4.37 8.26
CA GLU A 183 -15.31 -5.62 9.03
C GLU A 183 -13.95 -6.21 9.42
N LYS A 184 -12.84 -5.61 8.97
CA LYS A 184 -11.50 -6.13 9.27
C LYS A 184 -11.22 -6.11 10.78
N PRO A 185 -10.54 -7.13 11.34
CA PRO A 185 -10.03 -7.09 12.71
C PRO A 185 -9.14 -5.86 12.97
N PRO A 186 -9.08 -5.35 14.22
CA PRO A 186 -8.36 -4.13 14.54
C PRO A 186 -6.90 -4.12 14.09
N HIS A 187 -6.20 -5.25 14.19
CA HIS A 187 -4.77 -5.38 13.85
C HIS A 187 -4.48 -5.79 12.40
N LYS A 188 -5.50 -6.07 11.59
CA LYS A 188 -5.32 -6.54 10.22
C LYS A 188 -4.99 -5.41 9.26
N HIS A 189 -3.96 -5.60 8.44
CA HIS A 189 -3.63 -4.73 7.33
C HIS A 189 -4.33 -5.17 6.04
N VAL A 190 -4.83 -4.22 5.25
CA VAL A 190 -5.37 -4.46 3.91
C VAL A 190 -4.71 -3.51 2.94
N ILE A 191 -4.09 -4.05 1.90
CA ILE A 191 -3.43 -3.28 0.84
C ILE A 191 -4.26 -3.39 -0.44
N LEU A 192 -4.59 -2.27 -1.06
CA LEU A 192 -5.33 -2.18 -2.31
C LEU A 192 -4.44 -1.55 -3.37
N THR A 193 -4.31 -2.19 -4.52
CA THR A 193 -3.47 -1.68 -5.61
C THR A 193 -4.28 -1.45 -6.89
N GLY A 194 -3.64 -0.75 -7.82
CA GLY A 194 -4.12 -0.54 -9.18
C GLY A 194 -4.39 0.92 -9.49
N ARG A 195 -4.62 1.20 -10.77
CA ARG A 195 -4.78 2.58 -11.25
C ARG A 195 -6.17 3.12 -10.92
N GLY A 196 -6.26 4.39 -10.54
CA GLY A 196 -7.52 5.11 -10.44
C GLY A 196 -8.37 4.71 -9.23
N ALA A 197 -7.75 4.58 -8.06
CA ALA A 197 -8.46 4.42 -6.79
C ALA A 197 -9.59 5.46 -6.64
N PRO A 198 -10.83 5.05 -6.31
CA PRO A 198 -11.93 5.99 -6.08
C PRO A 198 -11.66 6.95 -4.92
N ALA A 199 -12.20 8.17 -5.00
CA ALA A 199 -12.01 9.20 -3.97
C ALA A 199 -12.44 8.73 -2.58
N ALA A 200 -13.58 8.04 -2.47
CA ALA A 200 -14.06 7.49 -1.21
C ALA A 200 -13.12 6.43 -0.60
N LEU A 201 -12.41 5.65 -1.45
CA LEU A 201 -11.40 4.71 -0.97
C LEU A 201 -10.15 5.43 -0.46
N ILE A 202 -9.73 6.49 -1.16
CA ILE A 202 -8.61 7.35 -0.74
C ILE A 202 -8.91 7.99 0.61
N GLU A 203 -10.10 8.53 0.80
CA GLU A 203 -10.54 9.14 2.06
C GLU A 203 -10.57 8.12 3.22
N ARG A 204 -10.96 6.87 2.94
CA ARG A 204 -11.02 5.82 3.95
C ARG A 204 -9.65 5.25 4.34
N ALA A 205 -8.65 5.36 3.48
CA ALA A 205 -7.35 4.75 3.65
C ALA A 205 -6.50 5.47 4.70
N ASP A 206 -5.72 4.70 5.47
CA ASP A 206 -4.76 5.23 6.44
C ASP A 206 -3.45 5.66 5.76
N LEU A 207 -3.11 5.04 4.63
CA LEU A 207 -1.95 5.41 3.81
C LEU A 207 -2.32 5.37 2.34
N VAL A 208 -2.01 6.44 1.60
CA VAL A 208 -2.16 6.49 0.15
C VAL A 208 -0.84 6.91 -0.48
N THR A 209 -0.38 6.14 -1.46
CA THR A 209 0.76 6.50 -2.31
C THR A 209 0.32 6.53 -3.75
N GLU A 210 0.44 7.71 -4.37
CA GLU A 210 0.28 7.86 -5.81
C GLU A 210 1.64 7.72 -6.51
N MET A 211 1.79 6.67 -7.29
CA MET A 211 2.97 6.48 -8.12
C MET A 211 2.83 7.29 -9.40
N THR A 212 3.44 8.46 -9.43
CA THR A 212 3.42 9.34 -10.60
C THR A 212 4.44 8.89 -11.65
N LEU A 213 4.01 8.79 -12.91
CA LEU A 213 4.88 8.38 -14.01
C LEU A 213 5.73 9.55 -14.50
N ILE A 214 6.94 9.68 -13.94
CA ILE A 214 7.92 10.68 -14.39
C ILE A 214 8.56 10.25 -15.71
N LYS A 215 9.08 9.02 -15.77
CA LYS A 215 9.71 8.41 -16.96
C LYS A 215 9.40 6.92 -17.01
N HIS A 216 9.23 6.34 -18.19
CA HIS A 216 9.03 4.91 -18.42
C HIS A 216 9.88 4.41 -19.59
N PRO A 217 10.62 3.30 -19.44
CA PRO A 217 11.48 2.76 -20.50
C PRO A 217 10.68 2.42 -21.77
N PHE A 218 9.50 1.80 -21.63
CA PHE A 218 8.64 1.54 -22.79
C PHE A 218 8.16 2.82 -23.51
N ARG A 219 7.68 3.82 -22.77
CA ARG A 219 7.11 5.06 -23.35
C ARG A 219 8.19 5.93 -23.98
N ASP A 220 9.30 6.13 -23.27
CA ASP A 220 10.29 7.14 -23.62
C ASP A 220 11.46 6.57 -24.45
N GLN A 221 11.62 5.25 -24.49
CA GLN A 221 12.75 4.58 -25.16
C GLN A 221 12.31 3.39 -26.06
N GLY A 222 11.04 2.96 -26.01
CA GLY A 222 10.57 1.80 -26.76
C GLY A 222 11.09 0.44 -26.25
N VAL A 223 11.65 0.40 -25.04
CA VAL A 223 12.21 -0.82 -24.45
C VAL A 223 11.07 -1.76 -24.01
N LYS A 224 11.11 -3.01 -24.48
CA LYS A 224 10.13 -4.05 -24.13
C LYS A 224 10.26 -4.49 -22.67
N ALA A 225 9.19 -5.09 -22.13
CA ALA A 225 9.18 -5.70 -20.80
C ALA A 225 10.26 -6.80 -20.67
N GLN A 226 10.89 -6.89 -19.50
CA GLN A 226 12.02 -7.77 -19.22
C GLN A 226 11.74 -8.67 -18.01
N PRO A 227 12.18 -9.94 -18.05
CA PRO A 227 12.20 -10.82 -16.89
C PRO A 227 12.99 -10.21 -15.72
N GLY A 228 12.46 -10.30 -14.51
CA GLY A 228 13.01 -9.74 -13.28
C GLY A 228 12.76 -8.24 -13.08
N ILE A 229 12.14 -7.55 -14.05
CA ILE A 229 11.85 -6.10 -13.97
C ILE A 229 10.34 -5.84 -14.08
N GLU A 230 9.70 -6.31 -15.15
CA GLU A 230 8.26 -6.20 -15.37
C GLU A 230 7.51 -7.48 -14.96
N PHE A 231 8.17 -8.64 -15.05
CA PHE A 231 7.61 -9.95 -14.75
C PHE A 231 8.63 -11.00 -14.33
#